data_AF-A0A8S3R291-F1
#
_entry.id   AF-A0A8S3R291-F1
#
_cell.length_a   1.000
_cell.length_b   1.000
_cell.length_c   1.000
_cell.angle_alpha   90.00
_cell.angle_beta   90.00
_cell.angle_gamma   90.00
#
_symmetry.space_group_name_H-M   'P 1'
#
loop_
_entity.id
_entity.type
_entity.pdbx_description
1 polymer ?
#
loop_
_entity_poly.entity_id
_entity_poly.type
_entity_poly.pdbx_seq_one_letter_code
_entity_poly.pdbx_strand_id
1 'polypeptide(L)'
;MVFVGCGLCRPWGNSFEPYPHKVGKRKLTYLGVLNGEGPRKGEKCMVKAFRNGCGTYEDWLAERERSHNANQISRRFQKELETQGKTAKMHFTIPLMVEIDEVSNYMCVSFIVGKPHKKMRELEVVSLEPYYENDFKVFKSDKMRSFETTLCEAFTHFSWYDSNGR
;
A
#
# COMPACT_ATOMS: atom_id res chain seq x y z
N MET A 1 -15.63 -9.18 -9.98
CA MET A 1 -15.48 -8.08 -8.99
C MET A 1 -15.34 -8.73 -7.62
N VAL A 2 -14.46 -8.24 -6.76
CA VAL A 2 -14.26 -8.77 -5.41
C VAL A 2 -14.66 -7.70 -4.41
N PHE A 3 -15.41 -8.07 -3.38
CA PHE A 3 -15.86 -7.17 -2.33
C PHE A 3 -15.09 -7.44 -1.04
N VAL A 4 -14.68 -6.36 -0.40
CA VAL A 4 -13.91 -6.40 0.83
C VAL A 4 -14.65 -5.58 1.85
N GLY A 5 -14.82 -6.16 3.03
CA GLY A 5 -15.35 -5.44 4.16
C GLY A 5 -14.46 -5.62 5.37
N CYS A 6 -14.89 -4.97 6.43
CA CYS A 6 -14.29 -5.12 7.73
C CYS A 6 -15.47 -5.32 8.67
N GLY A 7 -15.52 -6.46 9.36
CA GLY A 7 -16.59 -6.80 10.30
C GLY A 7 -16.81 -5.75 11.39
N LEU A 8 -15.81 -4.89 11.64
CA LEU A 8 -15.83 -3.77 12.59
C LEU A 8 -16.06 -2.40 11.94
N CYS A 9 -16.01 -2.28 10.61
CA CYS A 9 -16.05 -1.01 9.87
C CYS A 9 -17.00 -1.08 8.66
N ARG A 10 -18.27 -1.44 8.91
CA ARG A 10 -19.34 -1.51 7.88
C ARG A 10 -19.55 -0.25 7.00
N PRO A 11 -19.21 1.00 7.39
CA PRO A 11 -19.32 2.14 6.47
C PRO A 11 -18.17 2.26 5.45
N TRP A 12 -17.29 1.26 5.30
CA TRP A 12 -16.09 1.32 4.44
C TRP A 12 -15.92 0.10 3.54
N GLY A 13 -17.02 -0.37 2.93
CA GLY A 13 -16.94 -1.41 1.89
C GLY A 13 -16.09 -0.92 0.71
N ASN A 14 -15.37 -1.82 0.05
CA ASN A 14 -14.70 -1.54 -1.22
C ASN A 14 -14.90 -2.68 -2.22
N SER A 15 -14.70 -2.38 -3.49
CA SER A 15 -14.67 -3.38 -4.54
C SER A 15 -13.48 -3.17 -5.46
N PHE A 16 -12.88 -4.26 -5.93
CA PHE A 16 -11.75 -4.17 -6.84
C PHE A 16 -11.87 -5.13 -8.04
N GLU A 17 -11.12 -4.80 -9.08
CA GLU A 17 -11.08 -5.58 -10.32
C GLU A 17 -10.52 -6.99 -10.08
N PRO A 18 -10.99 -8.02 -10.81
CA PRO A 18 -10.45 -9.36 -10.66
C PRO A 18 -9.04 -9.54 -11.24
N TYR A 19 -8.51 -8.52 -11.93
CA TYR A 19 -7.19 -8.56 -12.57
C TYR A 19 -6.25 -7.56 -11.91
N PRO A 20 -4.98 -7.94 -11.69
CA PRO A 20 -4.01 -7.03 -11.12
C PRO A 20 -3.69 -5.92 -12.11
N HIS A 21 -3.75 -4.68 -11.63
CA HIS A 21 -3.25 -3.49 -12.31
C HIS A 21 -1.72 -3.49 -12.38
N LYS A 22 -1.04 -4.01 -11.34
CA LYS A 22 0.43 -4.20 -11.32
C LYS A 22 0.80 -5.55 -10.71
N VAL A 23 1.85 -6.17 -11.26
CA VAL A 23 2.39 -7.45 -10.80
C VAL A 23 3.78 -7.25 -10.22
N GLY A 24 3.90 -7.36 -8.90
CA GLY A 24 5.17 -7.35 -8.19
C GLY A 24 5.74 -8.77 -8.01
N LYS A 25 6.98 -8.84 -7.50
CA LYS A 25 7.64 -10.13 -7.21
C LYS A 25 6.86 -10.97 -6.19
N ARG A 26 6.42 -10.34 -5.09
CA ARG A 26 5.70 -11.00 -3.98
C ARG A 26 4.21 -10.69 -3.91
N LYS A 27 3.77 -9.60 -4.53
CA LYS A 27 2.41 -9.09 -4.39
C LYS A 27 1.80 -8.73 -5.72
N LEU A 28 0.49 -8.82 -5.78
CA LEU A 28 -0.35 -8.35 -6.85
C LEU A 28 -1.05 -7.09 -6.35
N THR A 29 -1.18 -6.08 -7.21
CA THR A 29 -1.87 -4.84 -6.88
C THR A 29 -3.03 -4.64 -7.83
N TYR A 30 -4.21 -4.43 -7.27
CA TYR A 30 -5.48 -4.28 -7.96
C TYR A 30 -5.98 -2.85 -7.77
N LEU A 31 -6.62 -2.32 -8.80
CA LEU A 31 -7.33 -1.06 -8.69
C LEU A 31 -8.73 -1.34 -8.13
N GLY A 32 -9.13 -0.56 -7.13
CA GLY A 32 -10.43 -0.63 -6.52
C GLY A 32 -11.06 0.74 -6.32
N VAL A 33 -12.28 0.71 -5.80
CA VAL A 33 -13.09 1.89 -5.45
C VAL A 33 -13.68 1.70 -4.07
N LEU A 34 -13.69 2.77 -3.27
CA LEU A 34 -14.35 2.79 -1.97
C LEU A 34 -15.86 2.96 -2.15
N ASN A 35 -16.65 2.00 -1.67
CA ASN A 35 -18.11 1.96 -1.81
C ASN A 35 -18.85 2.33 -0.53
N GLY A 36 -18.12 2.55 0.57
CA GLY A 36 -18.66 2.93 1.86
C GLY A 36 -19.47 4.24 1.87
N GLU A 37 -20.17 4.50 2.97
CA GLU A 37 -20.96 5.74 3.18
C GLU A 37 -20.10 6.91 3.71
N GLY A 38 -18.81 6.70 3.91
CA GLY A 38 -17.88 7.73 4.38
C GLY A 38 -17.59 8.84 3.36
N PRO A 39 -16.92 9.93 3.78
CA PRO A 39 -16.60 11.08 2.93
C PRO A 39 -15.72 10.75 1.72
N ARG A 40 -15.08 9.57 1.73
CA ARG A 40 -14.17 9.08 0.68
C ARG A 40 -14.87 8.15 -0.32
N LYS A 41 -16.21 8.09 -0.29
CA LYS A 41 -16.99 7.28 -1.23
C LYS A 41 -16.66 7.64 -2.67
N GLY A 42 -16.44 6.63 -3.51
CA GLY A 42 -16.10 6.79 -4.92
C GLY A 42 -14.61 7.06 -5.18
N GLU A 43 -13.79 7.28 -4.16
CA GLU A 43 -12.34 7.41 -4.35
C GLU A 43 -11.72 6.10 -4.84
N LYS A 44 -10.74 6.22 -5.73
CA LYS A 44 -9.89 5.09 -6.14
C LYS A 44 -8.99 4.65 -4.98
N CYS A 45 -8.77 3.35 -4.88
CA CYS A 45 -7.85 2.75 -3.93
C CYS A 45 -7.02 1.66 -4.59
N MET A 46 -5.92 1.28 -3.91
CA MET A 46 -5.09 0.16 -4.31
C MET A 46 -5.28 -0.98 -3.33
N VAL A 47 -5.59 -2.15 -3.84
CA VAL A 47 -5.69 -3.39 -3.04
C VAL A 47 -4.47 -4.25 -3.34
N LYS A 48 -3.72 -4.64 -2.32
CA LYS A 48 -2.56 -5.54 -2.45
C LYS A 48 -2.87 -6.89 -1.84
N ALA A 49 -2.59 -7.95 -2.60
CA ALA A 49 -2.66 -9.33 -2.14
C ALA A 49 -1.31 -10.02 -2.34
N PHE A 50 -1.01 -11.04 -1.54
CA PHE A 50 0.16 -11.88 -1.82
C PHE A 50 -0.04 -12.67 -3.11
N ARG A 51 1.01 -12.72 -3.92
CA ARG A 51 0.98 -13.41 -5.22
C ARG A 51 0.75 -14.91 -5.06
N ASN A 52 1.39 -15.50 -4.06
CA ASN A 52 1.31 -16.91 -3.74
C ASN A 52 0.72 -17.06 -2.33
N GLY A 53 -0.15 -18.05 -2.12
CA GLY A 53 -0.81 -18.27 -0.83
C GLY A 53 -2.01 -17.34 -0.59
N CYS A 54 -2.58 -17.39 0.62
CA CYS A 54 -3.63 -16.48 1.09
C CYS A 54 -3.02 -15.66 2.23
N GLY A 55 -3.16 -14.33 2.19
CA GLY A 55 -2.64 -13.48 3.26
C GLY A 55 -3.44 -13.62 4.56
N THR A 56 -2.73 -13.63 5.68
CA THR A 56 -3.33 -13.51 7.02
C THR A 56 -2.98 -12.16 7.67
N TYR A 57 -3.61 -11.83 8.80
CA TYR A 57 -3.26 -10.61 9.54
C TYR A 57 -1.79 -10.62 10.00
N GLU A 58 -1.27 -11.78 10.40
CA GLU A 58 0.11 -11.94 10.83
C GLU A 58 1.11 -11.64 9.70
N ASP A 59 0.79 -12.06 8.47
CA ASP A 59 1.62 -11.78 7.29
C ASP A 59 1.76 -10.27 7.03
N TRP A 60 0.66 -9.52 7.23
CA TRP A 60 0.61 -8.07 7.01
C TRP A 60 1.09 -7.25 8.21
N LEU A 61 1.09 -7.83 9.42
CA LEU A 61 1.49 -7.14 10.64
C LEU A 61 2.91 -6.58 10.53
N ALA A 62 3.86 -7.40 10.05
CA ALA A 62 5.25 -6.97 9.87
C ALA A 62 5.39 -5.79 8.89
N GLU A 63 4.50 -5.67 7.89
CA GLU A 63 4.50 -4.55 6.97
C GLU A 63 3.90 -3.29 7.58
N ARG A 64 2.79 -3.45 8.29
CA ARG A 64 2.16 -2.37 9.04
C ARG A 64 3.14 -1.76 10.05
N GLU A 65 3.82 -2.60 10.83
CA GLU A 65 4.80 -2.16 11.82
C GLU A 65 5.98 -1.44 11.17
N ARG A 66 6.51 -1.95 10.04
CA ARG A 66 7.57 -1.26 9.29
C ARG A 66 7.12 0.13 8.81
N SER A 67 5.93 0.26 8.23
CA SER A 67 5.40 1.56 7.79
C SER A 67 5.14 2.50 8.97
N HIS A 68 4.70 1.97 10.11
CA HIS A 68 4.49 2.75 11.32
C HIS A 68 5.81 3.30 11.85
N ASN A 69 6.83 2.46 11.99
CA ASN A 69 8.16 2.86 12.46
C ASN A 69 8.82 3.85 11.49
N ALA A 70 8.71 3.63 10.18
CA ALA A 70 9.21 4.58 9.18
C ALA A 70 8.56 5.96 9.31
N ASN A 71 7.25 6.03 9.58
CA ASN A 71 6.58 7.29 9.86
C ASN A 71 7.10 7.96 11.13
N GLN A 72 7.33 7.22 12.21
CA GLN A 72 7.88 7.79 13.45
C GLN A 72 9.26 8.42 13.21
N ILE A 73 10.15 7.71 12.51
CA ILE A 73 11.48 8.22 12.15
C ILE A 73 11.33 9.44 11.22
N SER A 74 10.41 9.41 10.26
CA SER A 74 10.18 10.52 9.33
C SER A 74 9.76 11.81 10.03
N ARG A 75 9.00 11.72 11.13
CA ARG A 75 8.60 12.90 11.93
C ARG A 75 9.79 13.49 12.69
N ARG A 76 10.66 12.63 13.26
CA ARG A 76 11.90 13.09 13.90
C ARG A 76 12.83 13.76 12.89
N PHE A 77 13.00 13.14 11.71
CA PHE A 77 13.78 13.72 10.63
C PHE A 77 13.25 15.10 10.18
N GLN A 78 11.93 15.23 10.01
CA GLN A 78 11.30 16.50 9.64
C GLN A 78 11.54 17.58 10.69
N LYS A 79 11.40 17.24 11.97
CA LYS A 79 11.70 18.15 13.08
C LYS A 79 13.17 18.61 13.05
N GLU A 80 14.10 17.71 12.73
CA GLU A 80 15.52 18.05 12.64
C GLU A 80 15.87 18.92 11.42
N LEU A 81 15.08 18.82 10.34
CA LEU A 81 15.21 19.74 9.21
C LEU A 81 14.66 21.12 9.57
N GLU A 82 13.53 21.18 10.30
CA GLU A 82 12.91 22.43 10.72
C GLU A 82 13.83 23.24 11.65
N THR A 83 14.56 22.59 12.57
CA THR A 83 15.56 23.27 13.42
C THR A 83 16.72 23.87 12.63
N GLN A 84 17.00 23.36 11.43
CA GLN A 84 17.98 23.88 10.48
C GLN A 84 17.39 24.91 9.50
N GLY A 85 16.13 25.33 9.68
CA GLY A 85 15.44 26.24 8.77
C GLY A 85 15.09 25.61 7.41
N LYS A 86 15.05 24.27 7.32
CA LYS A 86 14.67 23.53 6.12
C LYS A 86 13.28 22.91 6.31
N THR A 87 12.55 22.74 5.22
CA THR A 87 11.23 22.08 5.27
C THR A 87 11.14 21.02 4.19
N ALA A 88 10.78 19.81 4.59
CA ALA A 88 10.45 18.72 3.69
C ALA A 88 9.31 17.91 4.32
N LYS A 89 8.39 17.38 3.50
CA LYS A 89 7.31 16.52 3.99
C LYS A 89 7.58 15.10 3.50
N MET A 90 7.66 14.17 4.44
CA MET A 90 7.82 12.74 4.14
C MET A 90 6.73 11.96 4.89
N HIS A 91 6.08 11.05 4.18
CA HIS A 91 5.02 10.23 4.73
C HIS A 91 5.06 8.83 4.13
N PHE A 92 4.87 7.84 4.98
CA PHE A 92 4.79 6.43 4.58
C PHE A 92 3.34 5.97 4.71
N THR A 93 2.80 5.36 3.67
CA THR A 93 1.47 4.76 3.74
C THR A 93 1.49 3.60 4.73
N ILE A 94 0.62 3.66 5.74
CA ILE A 94 0.36 2.53 6.63
C ILE A 94 -0.73 1.68 5.97
N PRO A 95 -0.47 0.42 5.63
CA PRO A 95 -1.46 -0.44 5.00
C PRO A 95 -2.65 -0.66 5.95
N LEU A 96 -3.87 -0.47 5.44
CA LEU A 96 -5.07 -0.89 6.16
C LEU A 96 -5.32 -2.37 5.83
N MET A 97 -5.33 -3.22 6.84
CA MET A 97 -5.62 -4.65 6.67
C MET A 97 -7.13 -4.86 6.68
N VAL A 98 -7.64 -5.59 5.69
CA VAL A 98 -9.07 -5.83 5.49
C VAL A 98 -9.29 -7.24 4.97
N GLU A 99 -10.43 -7.85 5.30
CA GLU A 99 -10.80 -9.20 4.89
C GLU A 99 -11.71 -9.17 3.68
N ILE A 100 -11.50 -10.09 2.74
CA ILE A 100 -12.41 -10.27 1.62
C ILE A 100 -13.71 -10.90 2.14
N ASP A 101 -14.81 -10.16 2.02
CA ASP A 101 -16.14 -10.62 2.44
C ASP A 101 -16.75 -11.56 1.39
N GLU A 102 -16.66 -11.18 0.11
CA GLU A 102 -17.31 -11.90 -0.98
C GLU A 102 -16.46 -11.88 -2.25
N VAL A 103 -16.38 -13.04 -2.91
CA VAL A 103 -15.75 -13.19 -4.22
C VAL A 103 -16.81 -13.55 -5.25
N SER A 104 -16.94 -12.73 -6.29
CA SER A 104 -17.90 -13.02 -7.36
C SER A 104 -17.54 -14.31 -8.12
N ASN A 105 -18.52 -15.20 -8.25
CA ASN A 105 -18.40 -16.47 -8.98
C ASN A 105 -18.43 -16.31 -10.51
N TYR A 106 -18.81 -15.13 -11.03
CA TYR A 106 -18.88 -14.85 -12.47
C TYR A 106 -17.52 -14.38 -13.00
N MET A 107 -16.59 -15.33 -13.18
CA MET A 107 -15.24 -15.08 -13.68
C MET A 107 -15.00 -15.65 -15.09
N CYS A 108 -16.05 -15.97 -15.85
CA CYS A 108 -15.96 -16.60 -17.19
C CYS A 108 -15.12 -15.80 -18.20
N VAL A 109 -14.96 -14.49 -18.02
CA VAL A 109 -14.16 -13.66 -18.93
C VAL A 109 -12.65 -13.84 -18.72
N SER A 110 -12.22 -14.35 -17.55
CA SER A 110 -10.80 -14.43 -17.19
C SER A 110 -9.98 -15.41 -18.04
N PHE A 111 -10.58 -16.54 -18.44
CA PHE A 111 -9.93 -17.52 -19.32
C PHE A 111 -9.71 -16.98 -20.74
N ILE A 112 -10.55 -16.04 -21.19
CA ILE A 112 -10.54 -15.51 -22.56
C ILE A 112 -9.44 -14.45 -22.73
N VAL A 113 -9.13 -13.67 -21.69
CA VAL A 113 -8.28 -12.46 -21.80
C VAL A 113 -6.79 -12.76 -21.50
N GLY A 114 -6.45 -13.97 -21.03
CA GLY A 114 -5.05 -14.37 -20.79
C GLY A 114 -4.29 -13.54 -19.75
N LYS A 115 -5.00 -12.78 -18.90
CA LYS A 115 -4.39 -11.93 -17.87
C LYS A 115 -3.92 -12.76 -16.67
N PRO A 116 -2.85 -12.33 -15.97
CA PRO A 116 -2.43 -12.96 -14.71
C PRO A 116 -3.60 -12.98 -13.73
N HIS A 117 -3.94 -14.16 -13.23
CA HIS A 117 -5.07 -14.35 -12.34
C HIS A 117 -4.61 -15.04 -11.05
N LYS A 118 -5.01 -14.46 -9.92
CA LYS A 118 -5.01 -15.14 -8.63
C LYS A 118 -6.46 -15.41 -8.26
N LYS A 119 -6.77 -16.66 -7.93
CA LYS A 119 -8.07 -17.01 -7.35
C LYS A 119 -8.12 -16.44 -5.93
N MET A 120 -8.82 -15.33 -5.77
CA MET A 120 -9.12 -14.76 -4.45
C MET A 120 -10.04 -15.70 -3.66
N ARG A 121 -9.95 -15.63 -2.34
CA ARG A 121 -10.79 -16.39 -1.42
C ARG A 121 -11.45 -15.45 -0.44
N GLU A 122 -12.65 -15.81 0.00
CA GLU A 122 -13.27 -15.20 1.17
C GLU A 122 -12.36 -15.39 2.38
N LEU A 123 -12.40 -14.43 3.31
CA LEU A 123 -11.57 -14.35 4.52
C LEU A 123 -10.06 -14.17 4.26
N GLU A 124 -9.61 -14.08 3.01
CA GLU A 124 -8.23 -13.69 2.73
C GLU A 124 -8.01 -12.23 3.12
N VAL A 125 -6.94 -11.97 3.89
CA VAL A 125 -6.55 -10.62 4.30
C VAL A 125 -5.74 -9.96 3.19
N VAL A 126 -6.18 -8.77 2.81
CA VAL A 126 -5.51 -7.90 1.84
C VAL A 126 -5.18 -6.54 2.46
N SER A 127 -4.26 -5.82 1.82
CA SER A 127 -3.95 -4.45 2.20
C SER A 127 -4.70 -3.47 1.30
N LEU A 128 -5.37 -2.50 1.90
CA LEU A 128 -5.98 -1.35 1.25
C LEU A 128 -5.09 -0.12 1.44
N GLU A 129 -4.75 0.55 0.35
CA GLU A 129 -3.90 1.73 0.32
C GLU A 129 -4.53 2.84 -0.55
N PRO A 130 -4.18 4.12 -0.32
CA PRO A 130 -4.57 5.21 -1.21
C PRO A 130 -4.07 4.98 -2.64
N TYR A 131 -4.88 5.37 -3.62
CA TYR A 131 -4.44 5.48 -4.99
C TYR A 131 -3.68 6.80 -5.19
N TYR A 132 -2.52 6.73 -5.84
CA TYR A 132 -1.75 7.90 -6.24
C TYR A 132 -1.76 7.97 -7.77
N GLU A 133 -2.27 9.07 -8.33
CA GLU A 133 -2.34 9.29 -9.78
C GLU A 133 -0.98 9.54 -10.43
N ASN A 134 -0.01 9.98 -9.63
CA ASN A 134 1.33 10.33 -10.09
C ASN A 134 2.20 9.10 -10.40
N ASP A 135 3.22 9.31 -11.23
CA ASP A 135 4.20 8.28 -11.53
C ASP A 135 4.96 7.83 -10.27
N PHE A 136 4.96 6.53 -10.05
CA PHE A 136 5.76 5.91 -9.00
C PHE A 136 7.22 5.87 -9.42
N LYS A 137 8.06 6.66 -8.75
CA LYS A 137 9.51 6.65 -8.94
C LYS A 137 10.17 5.78 -7.87
N VAL A 138 11.11 4.95 -8.30
CA VAL A 138 12.01 4.25 -7.38
C VAL A 138 13.26 5.10 -7.26
N PHE A 139 13.43 5.77 -6.12
CA PHE A 139 14.62 6.55 -5.83
C PHE A 139 15.76 5.58 -5.49
N LYS A 140 16.53 5.18 -6.51
CA LYS A 140 17.85 4.57 -6.34
C LYS A 140 18.90 5.66 -6.51
N SER A 141 20.12 5.38 -6.03
CA SER A 141 21.29 6.20 -6.33
C SER A 141 21.50 6.21 -7.84
N ASP A 142 20.88 7.18 -8.50
CA ASP A 142 20.92 7.38 -9.94
C ASP A 142 21.95 8.48 -10.25
N LYS A 143 22.45 8.52 -11.50
CA LYS A 143 23.49 9.50 -11.87
C LYS A 143 23.03 10.95 -11.80
N MET A 144 21.71 11.19 -11.86
CA MET A 144 21.10 12.50 -11.64
C MET A 144 20.59 12.64 -10.21
N ARG A 145 21.25 13.49 -9.42
CA ARG A 145 20.78 13.88 -8.09
C ARG A 145 19.63 14.88 -8.21
N SER A 146 18.39 14.43 -8.02
CA SER A 146 17.28 15.34 -7.75
C SER A 146 17.19 15.66 -6.25
N PHE A 147 16.47 16.72 -5.90
CA PHE A 147 16.22 17.07 -4.50
C PHE A 147 15.56 15.91 -3.74
N GLU A 148 14.60 15.21 -4.37
CA GLU A 148 13.92 14.06 -3.79
C GLU A 148 14.89 12.89 -3.55
N THR A 149 15.79 12.60 -4.49
CA THR A 149 16.81 11.57 -4.31
C THR A 149 17.72 11.90 -3.13
N THR A 150 18.21 13.15 -3.03
CA THR A 150 19.04 13.59 -1.90
C THR A 150 18.28 13.56 -0.58
N LEU A 151 17.00 13.92 -0.56
CA LEU A 151 16.15 13.84 0.62
C LEU A 151 15.96 12.38 1.08
N CYS A 152 15.73 11.45 0.15
CA CYS A 152 15.62 10.02 0.45
C CYS A 152 16.93 9.43 0.98
N GLU A 153 18.07 9.81 0.39
CA GLU A 153 19.41 9.40 0.88
C GLU A 153 19.69 9.96 2.28
N ALA A 154 19.40 11.24 2.51
CA ALA A 154 19.55 11.89 3.82
C ALA A 154 18.64 11.24 4.87
N PHE A 155 17.39 10.93 4.53
CA PHE A 155 16.48 10.20 5.42
C PHE A 155 17.00 8.80 5.73
N THR A 156 17.54 8.08 4.74
CA THR A 156 18.14 6.75 4.95
C THR A 156 19.30 6.83 5.94
N HIS A 157 20.21 7.79 5.76
CA HIS A 157 21.33 8.01 6.68
C HIS A 157 20.86 8.41 8.08
N PHE A 158 19.88 9.32 8.18
CA PHE A 158 19.28 9.72 9.45
C PHE A 158 18.65 8.53 10.17
N SER A 159 17.92 7.67 9.45
CA SER A 159 17.26 6.50 10.03
C SER A 159 18.25 5.52 10.67
N TRP A 160 19.41 5.33 10.04
CA TRP A 160 20.49 4.50 10.57
C TRP A 160 21.13 5.14 11.81
N TYR A 161 21.34 6.46 11.79
CA TYR A 161 21.86 7.19 12.94
C TYR A 161 20.90 7.15 14.13
N ASP A 162 19.62 7.45 13.92
CA ASP A 162 18.57 7.46 14.94
C ASP A 162 18.34 6.07 15.56
N SER A 163 18.56 5.00 14.79
CA SER A 163 18.47 3.62 15.27
C SER A 163 19.74 3.10 15.95
N ASN A 164 20.83 3.89 16.01
CA ASN A 164 22.17 3.45 16.41
C ASN A 164 22.66 2.24 15.59
N GLY A 165 22.38 2.25 14.29
CA GLY A 165 22.80 1.24 13.33
C GLY A 165 22.00 -0.07 13.37
N ARG A 166 20.80 -0.06 13.95
CA ARG A 166 19.87 -1.21 14.02
C ARG A 166 18.79 -1.15 12.94
#